data_AF-A0A447THF0-F1
#
_entry.id   AF-A0A447THF0-F1
#
_cell.length_a   1.000
_cell.length_b   1.000
_cell.length_c   1.000
_cell.angle_alpha   90.00
_cell.angle_beta   90.00
_cell.angle_gamma   90.00
#
_symmetry.space_group_name_H-M   'P 1'
#
loop_
_entity.id
_entity.type
_entity.pdbx_description
1 polymer ?
#
loop_
_entity_poly.entity_id
_entity_poly.type
_entity_poly.pdbx_seq_one_letter_code
_entity_poly.pdbx_strand_id
1 'polypeptide(L)'
;MIAVPDHQNGQIFRLIVNATTETIDFNPIGGPVPNRGSKQNDIFLYGLTYLQQVSDAATGEGIHIEPGIWLNVPATAAPQDPPTIVRQATIPHGDSLLAQGQASAEARAPNIAPVSTMPTRVDGKPLPLGYTDPYLNGKFPPGFDMQNPNQALVDVLKYQQQQLELKVVSTTNLPVSTQDSGGIANIPFIVQNADATEMNAIFWIETLQRPDGSQFLQLQYTQTVLLVFDEIIWPHVSVATLIKR
;
A
#
# COMPACT_ATOMS: atom_id res chain seq x y z
N MET A 1 -9.76 -2.84 -3.77
CA MET A 1 -10.39 -3.33 -5.01
C MET A 1 -9.35 -4.02 -5.86
N ILE A 2 -9.72 -5.13 -6.50
CA ILE A 2 -8.86 -5.88 -7.42
C ILE A 2 -9.65 -6.36 -8.64
N ALA A 3 -9.01 -6.40 -9.79
CA ALA A 3 -9.43 -7.22 -10.93
C ALA A 3 -8.59 -8.50 -10.92
N VAL A 4 -9.25 -9.67 -10.91
CA VAL A 4 -8.57 -10.97 -10.95
C VAL A 4 -8.94 -11.72 -12.21
N PRO A 5 -8.03 -12.54 -12.79
CA PRO A 5 -8.36 -13.42 -13.91
C PRO A 5 -9.54 -14.34 -13.58
N ASP A 6 -10.42 -14.58 -14.55
CA ASP A 6 -11.64 -15.36 -14.34
C ASP A 6 -11.85 -16.48 -15.37
N HIS A 7 -10.76 -17.20 -15.65
CA HIS A 7 -10.74 -18.30 -16.61
C HIS A 7 -11.81 -19.37 -16.33
N GLN A 8 -12.12 -19.64 -15.06
CA GLN A 8 -13.09 -20.65 -14.65
C GLN A 8 -14.51 -20.35 -15.15
N ASN A 9 -14.86 -19.07 -15.29
CA ASN A 9 -16.17 -18.64 -15.78
C ASN A 9 -16.13 -18.22 -17.26
N GLY A 10 -15.03 -18.46 -17.96
CA GLY A 10 -14.83 -18.05 -19.36
C GLY A 10 -14.82 -16.53 -19.54
N GLN A 11 -14.56 -15.77 -18.46
CA GLN A 11 -14.41 -14.32 -18.49
C GLN A 11 -12.93 -13.95 -18.44
N ILE A 12 -12.60 -12.76 -18.93
CA ILE A 12 -11.23 -12.24 -18.83
C ILE A 12 -10.88 -11.97 -17.37
N PHE A 13 -11.77 -11.24 -16.68
CA PHE A 13 -11.57 -10.85 -15.30
C PHE A 13 -12.91 -10.74 -14.57
N ARG A 14 -12.82 -10.69 -13.24
CA ARG A 14 -13.91 -10.25 -12.35
C ARG A 14 -13.39 -9.22 -11.36
N LEU A 15 -14.28 -8.31 -10.96
CA LEU A 15 -13.98 -7.30 -9.94
C LEU A 15 -14.32 -7.80 -8.55
N ILE A 16 -13.43 -7.51 -7.61
CA ILE A 16 -13.62 -7.81 -6.20
C ILE A 16 -13.40 -6.52 -5.40
N VAL A 17 -14.41 -6.17 -4.60
CA VAL A 17 -14.38 -5.05 -3.65
C VAL A 17 -14.79 -5.60 -2.29
N ASN A 18 -13.86 -5.60 -1.33
CA ASN A 18 -14.11 -6.00 0.04
C ASN A 18 -13.98 -4.78 0.95
N ALA A 19 -14.88 -4.68 1.93
CA ALA A 19 -14.57 -4.00 3.17
C ALA A 19 -13.73 -4.94 4.04
N THR A 20 -12.72 -4.42 4.73
CA THR A 20 -11.76 -5.24 5.45
C THR A 20 -11.64 -4.82 6.90
N THR A 21 -11.28 -5.79 7.75
CA THR A 21 -10.68 -5.53 9.06
C THR A 21 -9.22 -5.92 9.02
N GLU A 22 -8.36 -5.10 9.59
CA GLU A 22 -6.91 -5.25 9.45
C GLU A 22 -6.19 -5.07 10.79
N THR A 23 -5.15 -5.86 10.99
CA THR A 23 -4.15 -5.67 12.06
C THR A 23 -2.76 -5.62 11.45
N ILE A 24 -1.92 -4.73 11.98
CA ILE A 24 -0.49 -4.69 11.66
C ILE A 24 0.28 -4.65 12.98
N ASP A 25 0.98 -5.74 13.28
CA ASP A 25 1.86 -5.82 14.44
C ASP A 25 3.27 -5.42 14.04
N PHE A 26 3.92 -4.57 14.83
CA PHE A 26 5.30 -4.14 14.62
C PHE A 26 6.18 -4.55 15.79
N ASN A 27 7.32 -5.18 15.50
CA ASN A 27 8.31 -5.57 16.51
C ASN A 27 9.70 -5.07 16.11
N PRO A 28 10.45 -4.42 17.01
CA PRO A 28 11.84 -4.04 16.72
C PRO A 28 12.71 -5.27 16.44
N ILE A 29 13.62 -5.16 15.48
CA ILE A 29 14.59 -6.23 15.16
C ILE A 29 15.67 -6.43 16.25
N GLY A 30 15.61 -5.65 17.33
CA GLY A 30 16.39 -5.86 18.55
C GLY A 30 17.78 -5.21 18.57
N GLY A 31 18.27 -4.68 17.45
CA GLY A 31 19.57 -4.00 17.41
C GLY A 31 20.00 -3.54 16.01
N PRO A 32 21.20 -2.93 15.90
CA PRO A 32 21.76 -2.55 14.62
C PRO A 32 22.11 -3.77 13.77
N VAL A 33 21.71 -3.75 12.49
CA VAL A 33 22.06 -4.78 11.49
C VAL A 33 23.22 -4.26 10.64
N PRO A 34 24.43 -4.84 10.77
CA PRO A 34 25.58 -4.36 10.02
C PRO A 34 25.56 -4.81 8.56
N ASN A 35 25.69 -3.86 7.63
CA ASN A 35 25.99 -4.11 6.23
C ASN A 35 27.44 -3.74 5.93
N ARG A 36 28.20 -4.70 5.37
CA ARG A 36 29.64 -4.56 5.14
C ARG A 36 29.94 -3.79 3.88
N GLY A 37 30.73 -2.73 4.03
CA GLY A 37 31.10 -1.86 2.92
C GLY A 37 32.39 -2.32 2.23
N SER A 38 32.36 -2.42 0.90
CA SER A 38 33.58 -2.61 0.06
C SER A 38 33.98 -1.33 -0.70
N LYS A 39 33.05 -0.39 -0.83
CA LYS A 39 33.21 0.91 -1.52
C LYS A 39 32.93 2.13 -0.63
N GLN A 40 32.49 1.88 0.60
CA GLN A 40 32.30 2.84 1.69
C GLN A 40 32.56 2.11 3.02
N ASN A 41 32.55 2.83 4.14
CA ASN A 41 32.55 2.19 5.46
C ASN A 41 31.28 1.37 5.69
N ASP A 42 31.31 0.48 6.69
CA ASP A 42 30.12 -0.23 7.15
C ASP A 42 28.99 0.74 7.51
N ILE A 43 27.77 0.33 7.17
CA ILE A 43 26.54 1.01 7.61
C ILE A 43 25.76 0.08 8.53
N PHE A 44 24.91 0.68 9.37
CA PHE A 44 24.07 -0.05 10.30
C PHE A 44 22.62 0.29 10.05
N LEU A 45 21.83 -0.72 9.73
CA LEU A 45 20.39 -0.59 9.53
C LEU A 45 19.66 -0.80 10.86
N TYR A 46 18.53 -0.13 11.00
CA TYR A 46 17.59 -0.33 12.12
C TYR A 46 16.22 -0.59 11.54
N GLY A 47 15.34 -1.27 12.26
CA GLY A 47 14.05 -1.60 11.65
C GLY A 47 13.06 -2.27 12.57
N LEU A 48 11.90 -2.55 11.98
CA LEU A 48 10.77 -3.23 12.58
C LEU A 48 10.38 -4.40 11.67
N THR A 49 10.33 -5.63 12.19
CA THR A 49 9.50 -6.64 11.53
C THR A 49 8.04 -6.25 11.67
N TYR A 50 7.22 -6.59 10.67
CA TYR A 50 5.78 -6.47 10.79
C TYR A 50 5.06 -7.72 10.32
N LEU A 51 3.85 -7.90 10.84
CA LEU A 51 2.89 -8.87 10.34
C LEU A 51 1.57 -8.14 10.07
N GLN A 52 1.21 -8.04 8.81
CA GLN A 52 -0.08 -7.54 8.36
C GLN A 52 -1.05 -8.71 8.17
N GLN A 53 -2.25 -8.60 8.72
CA GLN A 53 -3.33 -9.58 8.55
C GLN A 53 -4.61 -8.85 8.17
N VAL A 54 -5.22 -9.26 7.07
CA VAL A 54 -6.46 -8.67 6.55
C VAL A 54 -7.53 -9.74 6.47
N SER A 55 -8.69 -9.44 7.03
CA SER A 55 -9.87 -10.28 6.95
C SER A 55 -11.02 -9.54 6.28
N ASP A 56 -11.93 -10.27 5.65
CA ASP A 56 -13.18 -9.71 5.16
C ASP A 56 -14.01 -9.18 6.34
N ALA A 57 -14.51 -7.95 6.26
CA ALA A 57 -15.20 -7.31 7.37
C ALA A 57 -16.58 -7.92 7.67
N ALA A 58 -17.21 -8.59 6.70
CA ALA A 58 -18.52 -9.19 6.87
C ALA A 58 -18.44 -10.63 7.39
N THR A 59 -17.46 -11.42 6.93
CA THR A 59 -17.35 -12.84 7.29
C THR A 59 -16.28 -13.12 8.35
N GLY A 60 -15.28 -12.25 8.49
CA GLY A 60 -14.10 -12.49 9.33
C GLY A 60 -13.12 -13.49 8.75
N GLU A 61 -13.33 -13.96 7.52
CA GLU A 61 -12.39 -14.86 6.84
C GLU A 61 -11.09 -14.12 6.50
N GLY A 62 -9.95 -14.75 6.79
CA GLY A 62 -8.64 -14.20 6.43
C GLY A 62 -8.46 -14.22 4.91
N ILE A 63 -8.27 -13.04 4.32
CA ILE A 63 -8.09 -12.87 2.86
C ILE A 63 -6.67 -12.50 2.48
N HIS A 64 -5.86 -12.03 3.43
CA HIS A 64 -4.47 -11.69 3.19
C HIS A 64 -3.63 -11.77 4.47
N ILE A 65 -2.36 -12.16 4.32
CA ILE A 65 -1.36 -12.12 5.37
C ILE A 65 -0.02 -11.79 4.75
N GLU A 66 0.73 -10.89 5.36
CA GLU A 66 2.02 -10.42 4.85
C GLU A 66 2.99 -10.19 6.01
N PRO A 67 3.97 -11.09 6.23
CA PRO A 67 5.13 -10.79 7.03
C PRO A 67 6.15 -9.95 6.22
N GLY A 68 6.81 -9.03 6.91
CA GLY A 68 7.85 -8.22 6.30
C GLY A 68 8.72 -7.48 7.30
N ILE A 69 9.54 -6.57 6.78
CA ILE A 69 10.41 -5.69 7.56
C ILE A 69 10.43 -4.29 6.96
N TRP A 70 10.36 -3.29 7.83
CA TRP A 70 10.70 -1.91 7.55
C TRP A 70 12.11 -1.62 8.05
N LEU A 71 12.96 -1.08 7.20
CA LEU A 71 14.34 -0.71 7.50
C LEU A 71 14.52 0.81 7.33
N ASN A 72 15.21 1.41 8.29
CA ASN A 72 15.78 2.74 8.20
C ASN A 72 17.24 2.60 7.75
N VAL A 73 17.55 3.15 6.59
CA VAL A 73 18.87 3.10 5.96
C VAL A 73 19.52 4.47 6.13
N PRO A 74 20.69 4.58 6.77
CA PRO A 74 21.40 5.85 6.86
C PRO A 74 21.88 6.30 5.47
N ALA A 75 22.26 7.57 5.34
CA ALA A 75 22.87 8.06 4.12
C ALA A 75 24.10 7.23 3.73
N THR A 76 24.28 7.00 2.44
CA THR A 76 25.39 6.23 1.88
C THR A 76 26.30 7.12 1.04
N ALA A 77 27.58 6.75 0.95
CA ALA A 77 28.57 7.42 0.10
C ALA A 77 28.81 6.68 -1.23
N ALA A 78 28.52 5.37 -1.29
CA ALA A 78 28.62 4.56 -2.50
C ALA A 78 27.54 3.44 -2.50
N PRO A 79 26.43 3.59 -3.24
CA PRO A 79 26.01 4.79 -3.98
C PRO A 79 25.83 6.01 -3.06
N GLN A 80 25.90 7.22 -3.63
CA GLN A 80 25.66 8.44 -2.86
C GLN A 80 24.16 8.71 -2.77
N ASP A 81 23.55 8.28 -1.67
CA ASP A 81 22.11 8.42 -1.44
C ASP A 81 21.85 9.10 -0.08
N PRO A 82 20.76 9.89 0.04
CA PRO A 82 20.29 10.38 1.33
C PRO A 82 19.77 9.22 2.20
N PRO A 83 19.42 9.46 3.48
CA PRO A 83 18.74 8.46 4.29
C PRO A 83 17.43 8.00 3.61
N THR A 84 17.18 6.70 3.62
CA THR A 84 16.00 6.09 2.99
C THR A 84 15.27 5.15 3.95
N ILE A 85 14.05 4.81 3.59
CA ILE A 85 13.26 3.75 4.21
C ILE A 85 13.05 2.64 3.19
N VAL A 86 13.10 1.39 3.64
CA VAL A 86 12.89 0.20 2.81
C VAL A 86 11.81 -0.66 3.43
N ARG A 87 10.83 -1.09 2.63
CA ARG A 87 9.87 -2.15 2.97
C ARG A 87 10.22 -3.39 2.18
N GLN A 88 10.43 -4.50 2.88
CA GLN A 88 10.54 -5.83 2.28
C GLN A 88 9.39 -6.69 2.80
N ALA A 89 8.79 -7.51 1.93
CA ALA A 89 7.68 -8.38 2.30
C ALA A 89 7.65 -9.65 1.48
N THR A 90 7.04 -10.70 2.04
CA THR A 90 6.70 -11.93 1.32
C THR A 90 5.21 -12.18 1.42
N ILE A 91 4.56 -12.45 0.29
CA ILE A 91 3.11 -12.55 0.17
C ILE A 91 2.76 -13.99 -0.21
N PRO A 92 1.83 -14.67 0.50
CA PRO A 92 1.50 -16.08 0.29
C PRO A 92 0.75 -16.36 -1.03
N HIS A 93 0.63 -15.35 -1.90
CA HIS A 93 0.25 -15.52 -3.30
C HIS A 93 1.44 -15.96 -4.18
N GLY A 94 2.66 -15.93 -3.63
CA GLY A 94 3.89 -16.32 -4.32
C GLY A 94 4.76 -15.15 -4.75
N ASP A 95 4.67 -14.03 -4.03
CA ASP A 95 5.37 -12.78 -4.37
C ASP A 95 6.33 -12.39 -3.25
N SER A 96 7.44 -11.76 -3.59
CA SER A 96 8.35 -11.12 -2.65
C SER A 96 8.73 -9.75 -3.17
N LEU A 97 8.60 -8.72 -2.33
CA LEU A 97 8.84 -7.34 -2.75
C LEU A 97 9.96 -6.68 -1.97
N LEU A 98 10.65 -5.76 -2.64
CA LEU A 98 11.50 -4.73 -2.05
C LEU A 98 11.02 -3.39 -2.61
N ALA A 99 10.63 -2.48 -1.74
CA ALA A 99 10.27 -1.11 -2.10
C ALA A 99 11.06 -0.13 -1.23
N GLN A 100 11.51 0.97 -1.83
CA GLN A 100 12.32 1.99 -1.16
C GLN A 100 11.73 3.38 -1.38
N GLY A 101 12.00 4.28 -0.44
CA GLY A 101 11.65 5.69 -0.57
C GLY A 101 12.30 6.53 0.51
N GLN A 102 11.81 7.77 0.68
CA GLN A 102 12.34 8.73 1.64
C GLN A 102 11.25 9.22 2.57
N ALA A 103 11.47 9.12 3.87
CA ALA A 103 10.55 9.62 4.87
C ALA A 103 10.54 11.15 4.91
N SER A 104 9.37 11.73 5.20
CA SER A 104 9.25 13.16 5.50
C SER A 104 8.25 13.38 6.62
N ALA A 105 8.18 14.61 7.14
CA ALA A 105 7.21 14.96 8.16
C ALA A 105 6.66 16.37 7.95
N GLU A 106 5.42 16.59 8.38
CA GLU A 106 4.75 17.87 8.29
C GLU A 106 3.82 18.11 9.48
N ALA A 107 3.63 19.39 9.84
CA ALA A 107 2.79 19.81 10.98
C ALA A 107 1.33 20.06 10.53
N ARG A 108 0.76 19.12 9.79
CA ARG A 108 -0.60 19.19 9.24
C ARG A 108 -1.13 17.79 8.90
N ALA A 109 -2.41 17.72 8.56
CA ALA A 109 -3.02 16.53 7.96
C ALA A 109 -2.35 16.19 6.61
N PRO A 110 -2.28 14.89 6.25
CA PRO A 110 -1.67 14.45 4.99
C PRO A 110 -2.43 15.02 3.79
N ASN A 111 -1.69 15.31 2.71
CA ASN A 111 -2.32 15.52 1.40
C ASN A 111 -2.50 14.18 0.69
N ILE A 112 -3.74 13.70 0.62
CA ILE A 112 -4.07 12.41 -0.01
C ILE A 112 -4.51 12.66 -1.45
N ALA A 113 -3.63 12.34 -2.40
CA ALA A 113 -3.95 12.46 -3.82
C ALA A 113 -4.99 11.41 -4.25
N PRO A 114 -5.87 11.70 -5.23
CA PRO A 114 -6.74 10.70 -5.82
C PRO A 114 -5.96 9.55 -6.45
N VAL A 115 -6.53 8.34 -6.42
CA VAL A 115 -5.96 7.16 -7.09
C VAL A 115 -7.00 6.52 -7.98
N SER A 116 -6.63 6.12 -9.20
CA SER A 116 -7.53 5.45 -10.14
C SER A 116 -7.34 3.94 -10.11
N THR A 117 -8.44 3.21 -10.25
CA THR A 117 -8.44 1.74 -10.44
C THR A 117 -8.58 1.34 -11.90
N MET A 118 -8.68 2.32 -12.80
CA MET A 118 -8.97 2.07 -14.21
C MET A 118 -7.79 1.37 -14.90
N PRO A 119 -8.05 0.27 -15.63
CA PRO A 119 -7.01 -0.45 -16.33
C PRO A 119 -6.50 0.33 -17.55
N THR A 120 -5.30 -0.02 -17.99
CA THR A 120 -4.70 0.50 -19.23
C THR A 120 -4.09 -0.63 -20.04
N ARG A 121 -3.98 -0.47 -21.36
CA ARG A 121 -3.27 -1.46 -22.19
C ARG A 121 -1.76 -1.32 -22.00
N VAL A 122 -1.05 -2.44 -22.01
CA VAL A 122 0.43 -2.48 -21.99
C VAL A 122 1.01 -1.74 -23.20
N ASP A 123 0.36 -1.81 -24.36
CA ASP A 123 0.80 -1.13 -25.59
C ASP A 123 0.39 0.34 -25.69
N GLY A 124 -0.23 0.90 -24.63
CA GLY A 124 -0.68 2.28 -24.56
C GLY A 124 -1.87 2.64 -25.46
N LYS A 125 -2.46 1.67 -26.18
CA LYS A 125 -3.66 1.93 -27.00
C LYS A 125 -4.91 2.05 -26.11
N PRO A 126 -6.00 2.65 -26.64
CA PRO A 126 -7.29 2.64 -25.95
C PRO A 126 -7.78 1.21 -25.71
N LEU A 127 -8.43 1.00 -24.56
CA LEU A 127 -9.16 -0.24 -24.31
C LEU A 127 -10.29 -0.43 -25.33
N PRO A 128 -10.65 -1.68 -25.67
CA PRO A 128 -11.83 -1.95 -26.48
C PRO A 128 -13.09 -1.30 -25.89
N LEU A 129 -14.03 -0.93 -26.76
CA LEU A 129 -15.32 -0.39 -26.33
C LEU A 129 -16.03 -1.39 -25.41
N GLY A 130 -16.52 -0.90 -24.27
CA GLY A 130 -17.23 -1.71 -23.26
C GLY A 130 -16.33 -2.50 -22.31
N TYR A 131 -15.00 -2.50 -22.50
CA TYR A 131 -14.08 -3.29 -21.68
C TYR A 131 -14.11 -2.88 -20.20
N THR A 132 -14.36 -1.59 -19.93
CA THR A 132 -14.46 -1.03 -18.57
C THR A 132 -15.89 -0.97 -18.03
N ASP A 133 -16.87 -1.54 -18.75
CA ASP A 133 -18.26 -1.56 -18.28
C ASP A 133 -18.44 -2.17 -16.88
N PRO A 134 -17.68 -3.20 -16.46
CA PRO A 134 -17.75 -3.69 -15.09
C PRO A 134 -17.38 -2.63 -14.03
N TYR A 135 -16.50 -1.68 -14.35
CA TYR A 135 -16.14 -0.56 -13.47
C TYR A 135 -17.22 0.52 -13.45
N LEU A 136 -17.84 0.80 -14.61
CA LEU A 136 -18.80 1.89 -14.76
C LEU A 136 -20.20 1.50 -14.27
N ASN A 137 -20.59 0.25 -14.47
CA ASN A 137 -21.94 -0.25 -14.22
C ASN A 137 -22.01 -1.26 -13.06
N GLY A 138 -20.88 -1.54 -12.41
CA GLY A 138 -20.80 -2.45 -11.27
C GLY A 138 -21.60 -1.95 -10.07
N LYS A 139 -22.13 -2.90 -9.28
CA LYS A 139 -22.79 -2.60 -8.01
C LYS A 139 -21.75 -2.64 -6.89
N PHE A 140 -21.32 -1.47 -6.44
CA PHE A 140 -20.34 -1.35 -5.37
C PHE A 140 -20.98 -1.11 -4.01
N PRO A 141 -20.29 -1.47 -2.91
CA PRO A 141 -20.77 -1.17 -1.57
C PRO A 141 -21.05 0.34 -1.39
N PRO A 142 -22.08 0.73 -0.62
CA PRO A 142 -22.34 2.13 -0.30
C PRO A 142 -21.10 2.83 0.28
N GLY A 143 -20.81 4.04 -0.19
CA GLY A 143 -19.65 4.83 0.25
C GLY A 143 -18.32 4.48 -0.42
N PHE A 144 -18.26 3.43 -1.25
CA PHE A 144 -17.09 3.16 -2.07
C PHE A 144 -17.08 4.03 -3.33
N ASP A 145 -16.05 4.83 -3.50
CA ASP A 145 -15.80 5.58 -4.73
C ASP A 145 -14.88 4.77 -5.67
N MET A 146 -15.47 4.26 -6.75
CA MET A 146 -14.77 3.49 -7.77
C MET A 146 -13.70 4.31 -8.51
N GLN A 147 -13.97 5.59 -8.74
CA GLN A 147 -13.07 6.47 -9.48
C GLN A 147 -11.90 6.93 -8.62
N ASN A 148 -12.13 6.98 -7.30
CA ASN A 148 -11.12 7.37 -6.33
C ASN A 148 -11.24 6.61 -4.99
N PRO A 149 -10.66 5.41 -4.85
CA PRO A 149 -10.67 4.69 -3.57
C PRO A 149 -10.04 5.46 -2.41
N ASN A 150 -9.10 6.39 -2.69
CA ASN A 150 -8.50 7.24 -1.65
C ASN A 150 -9.51 8.22 -1.02
N GLN A 151 -10.70 8.40 -1.62
CA GLN A 151 -11.77 9.20 -1.05
C GLN A 151 -12.19 8.69 0.34
N ALA A 152 -12.13 7.37 0.58
CA ALA A 152 -12.43 6.80 1.89
C ALA A 152 -11.50 7.35 3.00
N LEU A 153 -10.21 7.54 2.70
CA LEU A 153 -9.24 8.10 3.64
C LEU A 153 -9.52 9.58 3.94
N VAL A 154 -9.85 10.34 2.88
CA VAL A 154 -10.22 11.76 2.98
C VAL A 154 -11.50 11.94 3.80
N ASP A 155 -12.50 11.07 3.58
CA ASP A 155 -13.77 11.11 4.29
C ASP A 155 -13.61 10.83 5.79
N VAL A 156 -12.72 9.89 6.15
CA VAL A 156 -12.38 9.64 7.56
C VAL A 156 -11.76 10.86 8.21
N LEU A 157 -10.78 11.50 7.58
CA LEU A 157 -10.16 12.72 8.11
C LEU A 157 -11.16 13.85 8.27
N LYS A 158 -12.03 14.04 7.26
CA LYS A 158 -13.09 15.04 7.29
C LYS A 158 -14.07 14.78 8.42
N TYR A 159 -14.50 13.53 8.60
CA TYR A 159 -15.38 13.13 9.70
C TYR A 159 -14.73 13.40 11.06
N GLN A 160 -13.48 12.97 11.25
CA GLN A 160 -12.72 13.17 12.49
C GLN A 160 -12.58 14.66 12.85
N GLN A 161 -12.29 15.51 11.88
CA GLN A 161 -12.15 16.95 12.11
C GLN A 161 -13.50 17.64 12.39
N GLN A 162 -14.54 17.29 11.63
CA GLN A 162 -15.81 18.03 11.65
C GLN A 162 -16.81 17.50 12.69
N GLN A 163 -16.77 16.21 13.00
CA GLN A 163 -17.75 15.55 13.88
C GLN A 163 -17.16 15.17 15.24
N LEU A 164 -15.85 14.92 15.30
CA LEU A 164 -15.16 14.52 16.53
C LEU A 164 -14.22 15.61 17.07
N GLU A 165 -14.13 16.76 16.39
CA GLU A 165 -13.26 17.89 16.75
C GLU A 165 -11.78 17.47 16.92
N LEU A 166 -11.34 16.45 16.18
CA LEU A 166 -9.96 15.99 16.21
C LEU A 166 -9.09 16.88 15.32
N LYS A 167 -7.91 17.25 15.83
CA LYS A 167 -6.90 17.98 15.06
C LYS A 167 -5.73 17.06 14.72
N VAL A 168 -5.38 16.96 13.43
CA VAL A 168 -4.10 16.36 13.04
C VAL A 168 -2.97 17.37 13.33
N VAL A 169 -2.12 17.03 14.31
CA VAL A 169 -1.02 17.87 14.77
C VAL A 169 0.20 17.71 13.86
N SER A 170 0.48 16.48 13.47
CA SER A 170 1.61 16.15 12.61
C SER A 170 1.36 14.85 11.86
N THR A 171 2.04 14.71 10.73
CA THR A 171 2.04 13.52 9.88
C THR A 171 3.48 13.16 9.54
N THR A 172 3.87 11.90 9.73
CA THR A 172 5.07 11.31 9.13
C THR A 172 4.67 10.54 7.89
N ASN A 173 5.24 10.93 6.75
CA ASN A 173 4.99 10.32 5.45
C ASN A 173 6.07 9.28 5.16
N LEU A 174 5.65 8.07 4.79
CA LEU A 174 6.51 6.95 4.44
C LEU A 174 6.16 6.42 3.04
N PRO A 175 6.46 7.17 1.96
CA PRO A 175 6.30 6.69 0.60
C PRO A 175 7.36 5.63 0.29
N VAL A 176 6.97 4.56 -0.40
CA VAL A 176 7.86 3.54 -0.94
C VAL A 176 7.37 3.08 -2.31
N SER A 177 8.33 2.78 -3.20
CA SER A 177 8.05 2.26 -4.54
C SER A 177 9.03 1.14 -4.88
N THR A 178 8.57 0.20 -5.70
CA THR A 178 9.42 -0.81 -6.33
C THR A 178 10.10 -0.30 -7.61
N GLN A 179 9.69 0.84 -8.18
CA GLN A 179 10.16 1.32 -9.48
C GLN A 179 11.62 1.80 -9.46
N ASP A 180 12.00 2.61 -8.46
CA ASP A 180 13.30 3.28 -8.43
C ASP A 180 14.41 2.38 -7.89
N SER A 181 14.14 1.70 -6.78
CA SER A 181 15.11 0.92 -6.02
C SER A 181 14.39 -0.24 -5.37
N GLY A 182 14.25 -1.33 -6.12
CA GLY A 182 13.52 -2.49 -5.68
C GLY A 182 13.02 -3.37 -6.81
N GLY A 183 11.93 -4.07 -6.53
CA GLY A 183 11.29 -4.99 -7.47
C GLY A 183 10.36 -5.97 -6.77
N ILE A 184 9.66 -6.74 -7.59
CA ILE A 184 8.83 -7.86 -7.15
C ILE A 184 9.35 -9.13 -7.81
N ALA A 185 9.55 -10.18 -7.03
CA ALA A 185 9.89 -11.50 -7.49
C ALA A 185 8.68 -12.42 -7.32
N ASN A 186 8.20 -12.96 -8.44
CA ASN A 186 6.96 -13.74 -8.52
C ASN A 186 7.28 -15.21 -8.81
N ILE A 187 6.48 -16.14 -8.27
CA ILE A 187 6.50 -17.54 -8.71
C ILE A 187 6.02 -17.65 -10.17
N PRO A 188 6.43 -18.69 -10.91
CA PRO A 188 6.09 -18.82 -12.33
C PRO A 188 4.60 -18.80 -12.65
N PHE A 189 3.75 -19.28 -11.72
CA PHE A 189 2.30 -19.23 -11.91
C PHE A 189 1.78 -17.78 -11.96
N ILE A 190 2.25 -16.92 -11.06
CA ILE A 190 1.84 -15.52 -11.02
C ILE A 190 2.33 -14.78 -12.26
N VAL A 191 3.60 -14.97 -12.63
CA VAL A 191 4.18 -14.40 -13.87
C VAL A 191 3.32 -14.72 -15.09
N GLN A 192 2.76 -15.92 -15.16
CA GLN A 192 1.98 -16.35 -16.32
C GLN A 192 0.51 -15.89 -16.30
N ASN A 193 -0.08 -15.67 -15.12
CA ASN A 193 -1.53 -15.51 -14.98
C ASN A 193 -1.98 -14.12 -14.50
N ALA A 194 -1.15 -13.43 -13.71
CA ALA A 194 -1.44 -12.11 -13.15
C ALA A 194 -0.15 -11.49 -12.60
N ASP A 195 0.81 -11.17 -13.48
CA ASP A 195 2.15 -10.80 -13.08
C ASP A 195 2.14 -9.51 -12.25
N ALA A 196 2.61 -9.56 -11.00
CA ALA A 196 2.74 -8.39 -10.16
C ALA A 196 4.03 -7.64 -10.52
N THR A 197 3.91 -6.54 -11.26
CA THR A 197 5.08 -5.88 -11.86
C THR A 197 5.60 -4.73 -11.03
N GLU A 198 4.71 -4.01 -10.35
CA GLU A 198 5.06 -2.79 -9.62
C GLU A 198 4.18 -2.62 -8.38
N MET A 199 4.74 -1.99 -7.34
CA MET A 199 3.99 -1.56 -6.17
C MET A 199 4.43 -0.15 -5.77
N ASN A 200 3.44 0.69 -5.51
CA ASN A 200 3.60 2.00 -4.90
C ASN A 200 2.73 2.06 -3.63
N ALA A 201 3.29 2.52 -2.53
CA ALA A 201 2.54 2.73 -1.29
C ALA A 201 3.01 3.99 -0.57
N ILE A 202 2.10 4.58 0.19
CA ILE A 202 2.45 5.61 1.18
C ILE A 202 1.69 5.34 2.47
N PHE A 203 2.44 5.34 3.56
CA PHE A 203 1.92 5.24 4.92
C PHE A 203 2.02 6.61 5.59
N TRP A 204 0.95 7.04 6.23
CA TRP A 204 0.83 8.28 6.97
C TRP A 204 0.64 7.97 8.44
N ILE A 205 1.66 8.20 9.25
CA ILE A 205 1.57 8.10 10.71
C ILE A 205 1.15 9.47 11.23
N GLU A 206 -0.08 9.59 11.68
CA GLU A 206 -0.71 10.84 12.09
C GLU A 206 -0.80 10.92 13.60
N THR A 207 -0.43 12.07 14.16
CA THR A 207 -0.71 12.41 15.57
C THR A 207 -1.99 13.22 15.63
N LEU A 208 -3.05 12.65 16.16
CA LEU A 208 -4.33 13.33 16.37
C LEU A 208 -4.45 13.82 17.80
N GLN A 209 -4.97 15.04 17.97
CA GLN A 209 -5.27 15.66 19.25
C GLN A 209 -6.78 15.78 19.43
N ARG A 210 -7.26 15.38 20.61
CA ARG A 210 -8.65 15.52 21.06
C ARG A 210 -8.91 16.91 21.66
N PRO A 211 -10.19 17.32 21.83
CA PRO A 211 -10.53 18.59 22.49
C PRO A 211 -9.97 18.74 23.92
N ASP A 212 -9.83 17.62 24.65
CA ASP A 212 -9.24 17.60 26.00
C ASP A 212 -7.71 17.76 26.02
N GLY A 213 -7.08 17.85 24.84
CA GLY A 213 -5.63 17.97 24.68
C GLY A 213 -4.88 16.65 24.60
N SER A 214 -5.51 15.51 24.88
CA SER A 214 -4.88 14.20 24.75
C SER A 214 -4.58 13.87 23.29
N GLN A 215 -3.48 13.13 23.05
CA GLN A 215 -3.04 12.74 21.71
C GLN A 215 -3.01 11.21 21.53
N PHE A 216 -3.26 10.77 20.30
CA PHE A 216 -3.11 9.37 19.90
C PHE A 216 -2.61 9.26 18.47
N LEU A 217 -2.13 8.06 18.10
CA LEU A 217 -1.63 7.78 16.76
C LEU A 217 -2.68 7.05 15.91
N GLN A 218 -2.77 7.49 14.66
CA GLN A 218 -3.47 6.83 13.58
C GLN A 218 -2.46 6.50 12.48
N LEU A 219 -2.71 5.42 11.76
CA LEU A 219 -2.03 5.09 10.53
C LEU A 219 -3.06 5.04 9.39
N GLN A 220 -2.89 5.89 8.39
CA GLN A 220 -3.57 5.73 7.10
C GLN A 220 -2.57 5.23 6.06
N TYR A 221 -3.02 4.39 5.12
CA TYR A 221 -2.20 4.07 3.97
C TYR A 221 -3.03 3.90 2.70
N THR A 222 -2.37 4.11 1.57
CA THR A 222 -2.82 3.66 0.25
C THR A 222 -1.71 2.88 -0.41
N GLN A 223 -2.07 1.79 -1.07
CA GLN A 223 -1.17 0.93 -1.82
C GLN A 223 -1.80 0.60 -3.16
N THR A 224 -1.01 0.72 -4.23
CA THR A 224 -1.37 0.27 -5.56
C THR A 224 -0.35 -0.76 -6.03
N VAL A 225 -0.81 -1.97 -6.33
CA VAL A 225 -0.02 -3.01 -7.01
C VAL A 225 -0.50 -3.10 -8.46
N LEU A 226 0.40 -3.10 -9.42
CA LEU A 226 0.06 -3.31 -10.82
C LEU A 226 0.14 -4.80 -11.13
N LEU A 227 -0.98 -5.37 -11.58
CA LEU A 227 -1.06 -6.74 -12.07
C LEU A 227 -1.15 -6.71 -13.60
N VAL A 228 -0.43 -7.58 -14.28
CA VAL A 228 -0.43 -7.65 -15.75
C VAL A 228 -0.94 -9.02 -16.19
N PHE A 229 -2.05 -9.00 -16.92
CA PHE A 229 -2.61 -10.16 -17.62
C PHE A 229 -3.52 -9.68 -18.74
N ASP A 230 -3.74 -10.53 -19.76
CA ASP A 230 -4.56 -10.20 -20.93
C ASP A 230 -4.08 -8.94 -21.69
N GLU A 231 -2.77 -8.67 -21.71
CA GLU A 231 -2.17 -7.44 -22.27
C GLU A 231 -2.66 -6.12 -21.59
N ILE A 232 -3.26 -6.23 -20.41
CA ILE A 232 -3.79 -5.12 -19.62
C ILE A 232 -2.99 -4.99 -18.31
N ILE A 233 -2.76 -3.74 -17.92
CA ILE A 233 -2.24 -3.33 -16.61
C ILE A 233 -3.44 -3.01 -15.73
N TRP A 234 -3.55 -3.72 -14.60
CA TRP A 234 -4.64 -3.65 -13.66
C TRP A 234 -4.17 -3.06 -12.33
N PRO A 235 -4.59 -1.83 -11.98
CA PRO A 235 -4.31 -1.29 -10.65
C PRO A 235 -5.13 -1.99 -9.57
N HIS A 236 -4.45 -2.72 -8.69
CA HIS A 236 -4.99 -3.25 -7.45
C HIS A 236 -4.77 -2.24 -6.32
N VAL A 237 -5.84 -1.59 -5.87
CA VAL A 237 -5.77 -0.53 -4.85
C VAL A 237 -6.33 -0.99 -3.52
N SER A 238 -5.54 -0.82 -2.45
CA SER A 238 -5.92 -1.07 -1.06
C SER A 238 -5.72 0.19 -0.23
N VAL A 239 -6.69 0.51 0.62
CA VAL A 239 -6.66 1.68 1.52
C VAL A 239 -7.16 1.26 2.89
N ALA A 240 -6.57 1.81 3.95
CA ALA A 240 -7.05 1.57 5.31
C ALA A 240 -6.75 2.74 6.24
N THR A 241 -7.55 2.86 7.30
CA THR A 241 -7.28 3.69 8.46
C THR A 241 -7.24 2.80 9.71
N LEU A 242 -6.11 2.78 10.41
CA LEU A 242 -5.87 2.00 11.60
C LEU A 242 -5.60 2.92 12.79
N ILE A 243 -6.08 2.53 13.97
CA ILE A 243 -5.78 3.23 15.22
C ILE A 243 -4.80 2.39 16.01
N LYS A 244 -3.75 3.03 16.56
CA LYS A 244 -2.81 2.36 17.44
C LYS A 244 -3.55 1.85 18.69
N ARG A 245 -3.42 0.55 18.96
CA ARG A 245 -3.95 -0.09 20.18
C ARG A 245 -2.87 -0.22 21.25
#